data_AF-A0A401YNE9-F1
#
_entry.id   AF-A0A401YNE9-F1
#
_cell.length_a   1.000
_cell.length_b   1.000
_cell.length_c   1.000
_cell.angle_alpha   90.00
_cell.angle_beta   90.00
_cell.angle_gamma   90.00
#
_symmetry.space_group_name_H-M   'P 1'
#
loop_
_entity.id
_entity.type
_entity.pdbx_description
1 polymer ?
#
loop_
_entity_poly.entity_id
_entity_poly.type
_entity_poly.pdbx_seq_one_letter_code
_entity_poly.pdbx_strand_id
1 'polypeptide(L)'
;MTTDPNDRERARGEEPMTPEVAEEGAPSADTGGGVSIGRMTGGAVAGGYRATAEDRSERVGSWEVPAGTDVPPPFASPPSSGVGIGTMAGGAVAAGREAKAVDASRRMLSASPELVGSLEVLRSQLPLLVRTQDDGIDEVVGQLAAIEGQIANGGQTERHRLERLRTLLTGGGTVAGGLASALAVVQSITQMLG
;
A
#
# COMPACT_ATOMS: atom_id res chain seq x y z
N MET A 1 81.37 -6.64 -49.73
CA MET A 1 81.70 -7.29 -48.44
C MET A 1 82.66 -6.37 -47.70
N THR A 2 82.11 -5.36 -47.02
CA THR A 2 82.86 -4.44 -46.16
C THR A 2 81.90 -4.06 -45.04
N THR A 3 82.13 -4.64 -43.86
CA THR A 3 81.38 -4.30 -42.65
C THR A 3 82.24 -3.31 -41.89
N ASP A 4 81.75 -2.09 -41.69
CA ASP A 4 82.41 -1.10 -40.84
C ASP A 4 81.92 -1.31 -39.38
N PRO A 5 82.80 -1.65 -38.41
CA PRO A 5 82.38 -2.04 -37.08
C PRO A 5 82.62 -0.93 -36.04
N ASN A 6 81.56 -0.60 -35.28
CA ASN A 6 81.64 0.09 -33.99
C ASN A 6 82.17 1.55 -34.03
N ASP A 7 81.85 2.44 -33.09
CA ASP A 7 81.26 2.25 -31.76
C ASP A 7 80.65 3.57 -31.23
N ARG A 8 79.71 3.45 -30.27
CA ARG A 8 79.44 4.39 -29.16
C ARG A 8 79.23 5.90 -29.46
N GLU A 9 77.97 6.34 -29.33
CA GLU A 9 77.54 7.31 -28.29
C GLU A 9 75.99 7.27 -28.16
N ARG A 10 75.43 6.81 -27.03
CA ARG A 10 75.03 7.57 -25.82
C ARG A 10 73.75 8.45 -25.94
N ALA A 11 72.60 7.77 -25.93
CA ALA A 11 71.35 8.17 -25.25
C ALA A 11 70.57 6.86 -25.04
N ARG A 12 70.18 6.35 -23.86
CA ARG A 12 69.75 6.92 -22.56
C ARG A 12 68.56 7.86 -22.67
N GLY A 13 67.41 7.32 -22.28
CA GLY A 13 66.08 7.94 -22.30
C GLY A 13 65.16 7.16 -23.26
N GLU A 14 63.97 6.68 -22.87
CA GLU A 14 63.31 6.63 -21.56
C GLU A 14 62.60 5.27 -21.41
N GLU A 15 62.27 4.88 -20.18
CA GLU A 15 61.64 3.59 -19.88
C GLU A 15 60.20 3.54 -20.43
N PRO A 16 59.77 2.47 -21.11
CA PRO A 16 58.37 2.31 -21.50
C PRO A 16 57.52 2.13 -20.24
N MET A 17 56.87 3.22 -19.82
CA MET A 17 55.89 3.21 -18.75
C MET A 17 54.84 2.13 -19.02
N THR A 18 54.66 1.30 -17.99
CA THR A 18 53.62 0.29 -17.80
C THR A 18 52.34 0.48 -18.63
N PRO A 19 51.82 -0.59 -19.27
CA PRO A 19 50.38 -0.66 -19.50
C PRO A 19 49.72 -0.82 -18.12
N GLU A 20 49.41 0.31 -17.48
CA GLU A 20 48.49 0.35 -16.36
C GLU A 20 47.17 -0.21 -16.88
N VAL A 21 46.84 -1.42 -16.43
CA VAL A 21 45.58 -2.08 -16.75
C VAL A 21 44.51 -1.26 -16.03
N ALA A 22 43.96 -0.27 -16.75
CA ALA A 22 42.95 0.63 -16.23
C ALA A 22 41.85 -0.22 -15.61
N GLU A 23 41.69 -0.07 -14.29
CA GLU A 23 40.83 -0.94 -13.50
C GLU A 23 39.44 -0.99 -14.10
N GLU A 24 38.90 -2.20 -14.10
CA GLU A 24 37.52 -2.56 -14.35
C GLU A 24 36.59 -1.50 -13.74
N GLY A 25 36.13 -0.58 -14.60
CA GLY A 25 35.46 0.64 -14.17
C GLY A 25 34.28 0.30 -13.29
N ALA A 26 34.41 0.63 -11.99
CA ALA A 26 33.45 0.30 -10.96
C ALA A 26 32.02 0.60 -11.42
N PRO A 27 31.01 -0.21 -11.03
CA PRO A 27 29.63 0.01 -11.45
C PRO A 27 29.24 1.45 -11.14
N SER A 28 29.00 2.23 -12.21
CA SER A 28 28.79 3.68 -12.12
C SER A 28 27.84 3.98 -10.98
N ALA A 29 28.32 4.74 -9.98
CA ALA A 29 27.62 4.96 -8.73
C ALA A 29 26.16 5.31 -9.01
N ASP A 30 25.26 4.41 -8.61
CA ASP A 30 23.88 4.34 -9.13
C ASP A 30 23.17 5.67 -8.84
N THR A 31 23.14 6.53 -9.86
CA THR A 31 22.67 7.92 -9.79
C THR A 31 21.14 7.90 -9.96
N GLY A 32 20.51 7.03 -9.18
CA GLY A 32 19.12 6.60 -9.28
C GLY A 32 18.13 7.49 -8.54
N GLY A 33 17.96 8.73 -9.03
CA GLY A 33 16.79 9.62 -8.86
C GLY A 33 16.16 9.76 -7.47
N GLY A 34 16.23 10.95 -6.87
CA GLY A 34 15.37 11.29 -5.75
C GLY A 34 13.91 11.39 -6.16
N VAL A 35 13.01 10.80 -5.38
CA VAL A 35 11.58 11.06 -5.44
C VAL A 35 11.27 12.25 -4.50
N SER A 36 10.29 13.08 -4.83
CA SER A 36 9.64 14.00 -3.88
C SER A 36 8.13 13.93 -4.13
N ILE A 37 7.37 13.60 -3.09
CA ILE A 37 5.96 13.22 -3.13
C ILE A 37 5.14 14.31 -2.44
N GLY A 38 3.86 13.99 -2.19
CA GLY A 38 3.02 14.62 -1.21
C GLY A 38 2.94 13.95 0.20
N ARG A 39 2.33 14.62 1.21
CA ARG A 39 1.94 14.13 2.56
C ARG A 39 1.52 12.69 2.45
N MET A 40 1.91 11.89 3.42
CA MET A 40 1.46 10.52 3.46
C MET A 40 0.28 10.40 4.43
N THR A 41 -0.77 9.65 4.07
CA THR A 41 -1.87 9.38 5.01
C THR A 41 -2.33 7.91 5.01
N GLY A 42 -1.36 7.03 4.74
CA GLY A 42 -1.41 5.57 4.74
C GLY A 42 -0.17 5.04 4.05
N GLY A 43 0.24 3.81 4.34
CA GLY A 43 1.26 3.04 3.60
C GLY A 43 2.74 3.35 3.88
N ALA A 44 3.63 2.81 3.02
CA ALA A 44 5.06 2.67 3.29
C ALA A 44 6.05 3.13 2.17
N VAL A 45 6.88 4.13 2.50
CA VAL A 45 8.09 4.71 1.83
C VAL A 45 9.36 3.82 1.63
N ALA A 46 9.90 3.57 0.45
CA ALA A 46 11.28 3.10 0.23
C ALA A 46 11.96 3.71 -1.02
N GLY A 47 13.30 3.67 -1.08
CA GLY A 47 14.13 4.25 -2.14
C GLY A 47 15.56 3.71 -2.20
N GLY A 48 16.13 3.51 -3.39
CA GLY A 48 17.47 2.93 -3.62
C GLY A 48 17.48 1.41 -3.92
N TYR A 49 18.66 0.83 -4.15
CA TYR A 49 18.77 -0.61 -4.44
C TYR A 49 18.31 -1.47 -3.24
N ARG A 50 17.44 -2.46 -3.49
CA ARG A 50 16.84 -3.41 -2.53
C ARG A 50 15.97 -2.80 -1.42
N ALA A 51 15.59 -1.53 -1.54
CA ALA A 51 14.88 -0.84 -0.47
C ALA A 51 13.45 -1.36 -0.25
N THR A 52 13.15 -2.00 0.88
CA THR A 52 11.81 -2.54 1.17
C THR A 52 11.10 -1.81 2.30
N ALA A 53 9.78 -1.62 2.18
CA ALA A 53 8.93 -0.96 3.17
C ALA A 53 7.56 -1.65 3.26
N GLU A 54 6.95 -1.68 4.46
CA GLU A 54 5.62 -2.24 4.68
C GLU A 54 4.89 -1.52 5.84
N ASP A 55 3.63 -1.16 5.65
CA ASP A 55 2.71 -0.63 6.67
C ASP A 55 1.64 -1.70 6.94
N ARG A 56 1.36 -1.97 8.22
CA ARG A 56 0.27 -2.86 8.68
C ARG A 56 -0.59 -2.20 9.76
N SER A 57 -0.53 -0.87 9.87
CA SER A 57 -1.16 -0.11 10.95
C SER A 57 -2.68 -0.24 10.93
N GLU A 58 -3.31 -0.34 12.10
CA GLU A 58 -4.75 -0.19 12.23
C GLU A 58 -5.08 1.29 12.46
N ARG A 59 -5.99 1.86 11.67
CA ARG A 59 -6.33 3.29 11.63
C ARG A 59 -7.81 3.47 11.95
N VAL A 60 -8.13 4.22 12.99
CA VAL A 60 -9.52 4.46 13.44
C VAL A 60 -10.05 5.77 12.86
N GLY A 61 -11.27 5.77 12.33
CA GLY A 61 -12.02 6.99 11.98
C GLY A 61 -12.14 7.30 10.47
N SER A 62 -12.82 8.42 10.16
CA SER A 62 -13.04 8.88 8.78
C SER A 62 -11.84 9.67 8.25
N TRP A 63 -11.67 9.64 6.93
CA TRP A 63 -10.61 10.37 6.22
C TRP A 63 -11.10 11.78 5.84
N GLU A 64 -11.28 12.67 6.82
CA GLU A 64 -11.48 14.10 6.54
C GLU A 64 -10.14 14.75 6.15
N VAL A 65 -9.99 15.08 4.86
CA VAL A 65 -9.02 16.10 4.45
C VAL A 65 -9.65 17.46 4.75
N PRO A 66 -9.08 18.29 5.64
CA PRO A 66 -9.55 19.66 5.80
C PRO A 66 -9.33 20.40 4.46
N ALA A 67 -10.43 20.78 3.81
CA ALA A 67 -10.38 21.59 2.60
C ALA A 67 -9.86 22.99 2.95
N GLY A 68 -8.80 23.44 2.27
CA GLY A 68 -8.31 24.83 2.39
C GLY A 68 -6.97 25.04 3.10
N THR A 69 -6.04 24.09 3.10
CA THR A 69 -4.61 24.43 3.27
C THR A 69 -3.94 24.51 1.90
N ASP A 70 -3.66 25.74 1.47
CA ASP A 70 -2.90 26.04 0.27
C ASP A 70 -1.48 25.49 0.43
N VAL A 71 -1.06 24.63 -0.50
CA VAL A 71 0.18 23.87 -0.39
C VAL A 71 1.27 24.63 -1.14
N PRO A 72 2.37 25.03 -0.49
CA PRO A 72 3.45 25.70 -1.22
C PRO A 72 3.99 24.77 -2.31
N PRO A 73 4.42 25.33 -3.46
CA PRO A 73 4.94 24.55 -4.58
C PRO A 73 6.12 23.67 -4.14
N PRO A 74 6.32 22.49 -4.77
CA PRO A 74 7.30 21.52 -4.31
C PRO A 74 8.71 22.11 -4.27
N PHE A 75 9.45 21.80 -3.21
CA PHE A 75 10.86 22.12 -3.11
C PHE A 75 11.65 21.51 -4.27
N ALA A 76 12.75 22.17 -4.62
CA ALA A 76 13.62 21.81 -5.75
C ALA A 76 13.96 20.31 -5.77
N SER A 77 14.07 19.75 -6.97
CA SER A 77 14.25 18.32 -7.21
C SER A 77 15.29 17.73 -6.26
N PRO A 78 14.95 16.64 -5.54
CA PRO A 78 15.92 15.96 -4.69
C PRO A 78 17.12 15.51 -5.54
N PRO A 79 18.33 15.40 -4.94
CA PRO A 79 19.49 14.92 -5.66
C PRO A 79 19.20 13.52 -6.21
N SER A 80 20.00 13.10 -7.19
CA SER A 80 19.75 11.93 -8.00
C SER A 80 19.98 10.57 -7.29
N SER A 81 19.50 10.40 -6.05
CA SER A 81 18.93 9.16 -5.49
C SER A 81 18.22 9.41 -4.14
N GLY A 82 16.99 8.88 -3.95
CA GLY A 82 16.24 9.04 -2.68
C GLY A 82 14.71 9.11 -2.79
N VAL A 83 14.03 9.59 -1.73
CA VAL A 83 12.59 9.94 -1.68
C VAL A 83 12.32 11.13 -0.71
N GLY A 84 11.22 11.86 -0.90
CA GLY A 84 10.75 13.06 -0.17
C GLY A 84 9.22 13.20 -0.31
N ILE A 85 8.55 14.16 0.37
CA ILE A 85 7.09 14.22 0.63
C ILE A 85 6.58 15.71 0.75
N GLY A 86 5.25 15.99 0.68
CA GLY A 86 4.57 17.30 0.35
C GLY A 86 3.04 17.39 0.71
N THR A 87 2.03 17.25 -0.23
CA THR A 87 0.61 16.75 0.03
C THR A 87 0.03 15.58 -0.84
N MET A 88 -0.28 14.40 -0.24
CA MET A 88 -0.93 13.15 -0.77
C MET A 88 -1.88 12.57 0.34
N ALA A 89 -2.38 11.32 0.23
CA ALA A 89 -3.30 10.71 1.22
C ALA A 89 -3.49 9.14 1.26
N GLY A 90 -2.43 8.31 1.34
CA GLY A 90 -2.56 6.84 1.48
C GLY A 90 -1.47 6.05 0.74
N GLY A 91 -1.33 4.73 0.95
CA GLY A 91 -0.55 3.86 0.07
C GLY A 91 0.98 3.87 0.24
N ALA A 92 1.63 2.81 -0.28
CA ALA A 92 3.06 2.58 -0.15
C ALA A 92 3.82 2.90 -1.45
N VAL A 93 5.04 3.41 -1.36
CA VAL A 93 5.88 3.83 -2.50
C VAL A 93 7.25 3.15 -2.44
N ALA A 94 7.63 2.45 -3.50
CA ALA A 94 8.99 1.99 -3.87
C ALA A 94 9.86 3.07 -4.54
N ALA A 95 11.19 2.94 -4.53
CA ALA A 95 12.08 3.56 -5.51
C ALA A 95 13.45 2.85 -5.53
N GLY A 96 14.16 2.89 -6.66
CA GLY A 96 15.43 2.17 -6.87
C GLY A 96 15.27 0.67 -7.20
N ARG A 97 16.35 0.05 -7.68
CA ARG A 97 16.39 -1.34 -8.19
C ARG A 97 15.98 -2.33 -7.08
N GLU A 98 15.26 -3.42 -7.37
CA GLU A 98 14.80 -4.41 -6.34
C GLU A 98 14.02 -3.85 -5.11
N ALA A 99 13.52 -2.61 -5.18
CA ALA A 99 12.79 -2.00 -4.06
C ALA A 99 11.33 -2.48 -3.97
N LYS A 100 10.75 -2.50 -2.75
CA LYS A 100 9.41 -3.00 -2.45
C LYS A 100 8.67 -2.07 -1.49
N ALA A 101 7.36 -1.94 -1.65
CA ALA A 101 6.50 -1.17 -0.77
C ALA A 101 5.15 -1.86 -0.63
N VAL A 102 4.62 -1.95 0.59
CA VAL A 102 3.35 -2.61 0.89
C VAL A 102 2.52 -1.73 1.84
N ASP A 103 1.27 -1.46 1.50
CA ASP A 103 0.28 -0.91 2.43
C ASP A 103 -0.77 -1.99 2.71
N ALA A 104 -0.66 -2.59 3.88
CA ALA A 104 -1.61 -3.53 4.46
C ALA A 104 -2.24 -2.93 5.73
N SER A 105 -2.32 -1.60 5.81
CA SER A 105 -3.03 -0.92 6.90
C SER A 105 -4.53 -1.22 6.86
N ARG A 106 -5.13 -1.39 8.05
CA ARG A 106 -6.56 -1.67 8.22
C ARG A 106 -7.28 -0.41 8.65
N ARG A 107 -8.51 -0.22 8.21
CA ARG A 107 -9.38 0.89 8.65
C ARG A 107 -10.47 0.36 9.56
N MET A 108 -10.45 0.78 10.81
CA MET A 108 -11.41 0.43 11.85
C MET A 108 -12.44 1.53 12.01
N LEU A 109 -13.71 1.14 12.06
CA LEU A 109 -14.85 2.02 12.31
C LEU A 109 -15.50 1.59 13.62
N SER A 110 -15.79 2.55 14.51
CA SER A 110 -16.59 2.30 15.72
C SER A 110 -17.99 1.86 15.30
N ALA A 111 -18.46 0.72 15.79
CA ALA A 111 -19.79 0.24 15.48
C ALA A 111 -20.84 1.08 16.24
N SER A 112 -21.84 1.59 15.51
CA SER A 112 -22.94 2.31 16.14
C SER A 112 -23.92 1.31 16.80
N PRO A 113 -24.62 1.67 17.89
CA PRO A 113 -25.63 0.81 18.50
C PRO A 113 -26.73 0.37 17.51
N GLU A 114 -27.08 1.23 16.57
CA GLU A 114 -28.07 0.97 15.51
C GLU A 114 -27.58 -0.08 14.52
N LEU A 115 -26.29 -0.07 14.16
CA LEU A 115 -25.68 -1.13 13.37
C LEU A 115 -25.74 -2.45 14.15
N VAL A 116 -25.32 -2.47 15.42
CA VAL A 116 -25.32 -3.70 16.24
C VAL A 116 -26.71 -4.32 16.33
N GLY A 117 -27.74 -3.54 16.70
CA GLY A 117 -29.11 -4.04 16.75
C GLY A 117 -29.64 -4.52 15.39
N SER A 118 -29.24 -3.87 14.29
CA SER A 118 -29.62 -4.30 12.93
C SER A 118 -28.97 -5.64 12.54
N LEU A 119 -27.71 -5.85 12.93
CA LEU A 119 -26.99 -7.12 12.72
C LEU A 119 -27.63 -8.24 13.53
N GLU A 120 -27.95 -8.02 14.81
CA GLU A 120 -28.65 -8.99 15.67
C GLU A 120 -30.01 -9.41 15.09
N VAL A 121 -30.82 -8.45 14.63
CA VAL A 121 -32.12 -8.73 13.99
C VAL A 121 -31.92 -9.54 12.72
N LEU A 122 -30.98 -9.17 11.84
CA LEU A 122 -30.67 -9.95 10.64
C LEU A 122 -30.22 -11.38 11.00
N ARG A 123 -29.31 -11.52 11.97
CA ARG A 123 -28.79 -12.79 12.46
C ARG A 123 -29.87 -13.72 13.02
N SER A 124 -30.92 -13.15 13.61
CA SER A 124 -32.11 -13.86 14.10
C SER A 124 -33.04 -14.33 12.97
N GLN A 125 -33.06 -13.64 11.83
CA GLN A 125 -33.96 -13.92 10.70
C GLN A 125 -33.37 -14.90 9.69
N LEU A 126 -32.05 -14.94 9.50
CA LEU A 126 -31.40 -15.86 8.55
C LEU A 126 -31.74 -17.36 8.78
N PRO A 127 -31.86 -17.88 10.02
CA PRO A 127 -32.29 -19.26 10.26
C PRO A 127 -33.75 -19.56 9.88
N LEU A 128 -34.57 -18.54 9.64
CA LEU A 128 -35.98 -18.69 9.24
C LEU A 128 -36.13 -18.78 7.71
N LEU A 129 -35.08 -18.48 6.95
CA LEU A 129 -35.08 -18.60 5.50
C LEU A 129 -35.00 -20.08 5.08
N VAL A 130 -35.78 -20.44 4.05
CA VAL A 130 -35.65 -21.75 3.40
C VAL A 130 -34.29 -21.81 2.72
N ARG A 131 -33.46 -22.77 3.13
CA ARG A 131 -32.16 -23.00 2.49
C ARG A 131 -32.33 -23.62 1.11
N THR A 132 -31.62 -23.10 0.12
CA THR A 132 -31.52 -23.70 -1.22
C THR A 132 -30.06 -23.78 -1.63
N GLN A 133 -29.76 -24.61 -2.62
CA GLN A 133 -28.43 -24.60 -3.21
C GLN A 133 -28.13 -23.19 -3.76
N ASP A 134 -26.92 -22.70 -3.48
CA ASP A 134 -26.41 -21.38 -3.90
C ASP A 134 -27.24 -20.16 -3.41
N ASP A 135 -27.88 -20.25 -2.23
CA ASP A 135 -28.67 -19.15 -1.63
C ASP A 135 -27.86 -17.96 -1.06
N GLY A 136 -26.53 -18.10 -1.00
CA GLY A 136 -25.58 -17.11 -0.47
C GLY A 136 -25.68 -16.84 1.04
N ILE A 137 -26.52 -17.57 1.78
CA ILE A 137 -26.78 -17.31 3.19
C ILE A 137 -25.55 -17.63 4.05
N ASP A 138 -24.79 -18.67 3.74
CA ASP A 138 -23.58 -19.04 4.51
C ASP A 138 -22.47 -17.99 4.41
N GLU A 139 -22.38 -17.28 3.28
CA GLU A 139 -21.43 -16.20 3.08
C GLU A 139 -21.82 -14.96 3.88
N VAL A 140 -23.12 -14.65 3.94
CA VAL A 140 -23.68 -13.60 4.80
C VAL A 140 -23.47 -13.95 6.28
N VAL A 141 -23.78 -15.18 6.71
CA VAL A 141 -23.55 -15.65 8.09
C VAL A 141 -22.07 -15.58 8.46
N GLY A 142 -21.17 -15.98 7.56
CA GLY A 142 -19.73 -15.91 7.76
C GLY A 142 -19.20 -14.47 7.89
N GLN A 143 -19.72 -13.51 7.10
CA GLN A 143 -19.38 -12.09 7.27
C GLN A 143 -19.97 -11.50 8.56
N LEU A 144 -21.22 -11.82 8.89
CA LEU A 144 -21.86 -11.37 10.13
C LEU A 144 -21.08 -11.83 11.37
N ALA A 145 -20.79 -13.13 11.49
CA ALA A 145 -20.03 -13.66 12.61
C ALA A 145 -18.62 -13.04 12.74
N ALA A 146 -17.99 -12.69 11.62
CA ALA A 146 -16.70 -12.00 11.63
C ALA A 146 -16.81 -10.54 12.10
N ILE A 147 -17.86 -9.81 11.71
CA ILE A 147 -18.12 -8.43 12.13
C ILE A 147 -18.54 -8.39 13.61
N GLU A 148 -19.51 -9.21 14.00
CA GLU A 148 -19.97 -9.40 15.38
C GLU A 148 -18.78 -9.74 16.31
N GLY A 149 -17.88 -10.63 15.87
CA GLY A 149 -16.66 -10.96 16.59
C GLY A 149 -15.70 -9.78 16.77
N GLN A 150 -15.56 -8.87 15.80
CA GLN A 150 -14.74 -7.67 15.97
C GLN A 150 -15.39 -6.67 16.93
N ILE A 151 -16.70 -6.48 16.81
CA ILE A 151 -17.48 -5.58 17.67
C ILE A 151 -17.46 -6.08 19.12
N ALA A 152 -17.64 -7.38 19.36
CA ALA A 152 -17.61 -7.97 20.71
C ALA A 152 -16.22 -7.84 21.38
N ASN A 153 -15.13 -7.90 20.60
CA ASN A 153 -13.77 -7.83 21.13
C ASN A 153 -13.25 -6.39 21.35
N GLY A 154 -13.77 -5.40 20.62
CA GLY A 154 -13.21 -4.03 20.68
C GLY A 154 -14.16 -2.88 20.31
N GLY A 155 -15.46 -3.12 20.13
CA GLY A 155 -16.44 -2.09 19.74
C GLY A 155 -16.25 -1.54 18.32
N GLN A 156 -15.39 -2.16 17.52
CA GLN A 156 -14.98 -1.69 16.20
C GLN A 156 -15.07 -2.80 15.16
N THR A 157 -15.12 -2.43 13.89
CA THR A 157 -15.15 -3.36 12.74
C THR A 157 -14.32 -2.81 11.58
N GLU A 158 -13.72 -3.69 10.79
CA GLU A 158 -13.01 -3.29 9.57
C GLU A 158 -13.97 -2.72 8.52
N ARG A 159 -13.62 -1.57 7.94
CA ARG A 159 -14.35 -0.92 6.83
C ARG A 159 -14.63 -1.87 5.67
N HIS A 160 -13.63 -2.64 5.26
CA HIS A 160 -13.74 -3.59 4.14
C HIS A 160 -14.78 -4.70 4.41
N ARG A 161 -14.96 -5.12 5.67
CA ARG A 161 -15.96 -6.14 6.03
C ARG A 161 -17.37 -5.59 5.93
N LEU A 162 -17.60 -4.35 6.38
CA LEU A 162 -18.88 -3.67 6.17
C LEU A 162 -19.18 -3.47 4.67
N GLU A 163 -18.20 -3.06 3.87
CA GLU A 163 -18.33 -2.94 2.41
C GLU A 163 -18.66 -4.29 1.74
N ARG A 164 -18.04 -5.38 2.20
CA ARG A 164 -18.32 -6.75 1.72
C ARG A 164 -19.70 -7.24 2.15
N LEU A 165 -20.10 -7.05 3.41
CA LEU A 165 -21.44 -7.42 3.88
C LEU A 165 -22.52 -6.64 3.11
N ARG A 166 -22.33 -5.33 2.91
CA ARG A 166 -23.22 -4.53 2.06
C ARG A 166 -23.32 -5.12 0.66
N THR A 167 -22.19 -5.45 0.03
CA THR A 167 -22.17 -6.06 -1.31
C THR A 167 -22.95 -7.39 -1.37
N LEU A 168 -22.83 -8.25 -0.36
CA LEU A 168 -23.61 -9.50 -0.30
C LEU A 168 -25.12 -9.24 -0.14
N LEU A 169 -25.51 -8.31 0.74
CA LEU A 169 -26.92 -8.00 1.01
C LEU A 169 -27.60 -7.20 -0.13
N THR A 170 -26.85 -6.38 -0.89
CA THR A 170 -27.37 -5.69 -2.09
C THR A 170 -27.22 -6.51 -3.37
N GLY A 171 -26.37 -7.54 -3.36
CA GLY A 171 -26.18 -8.44 -4.48
C GLY A 171 -27.37 -9.39 -4.59
N GLY A 172 -28.10 -9.30 -5.70
CA GLY A 172 -29.32 -10.11 -5.95
C GLY A 172 -29.12 -11.63 -6.08
N GLY A 173 -27.96 -12.15 -5.69
CA GLY A 173 -27.72 -13.59 -5.51
C GLY A 173 -28.01 -14.10 -4.09
N THR A 174 -28.15 -13.22 -3.08
CA THR A 174 -28.47 -13.67 -1.71
C THR A 174 -29.96 -13.53 -1.39
N VAL A 175 -30.59 -14.60 -0.89
CA VAL A 175 -32.00 -14.54 -0.43
C VAL A 175 -32.16 -13.58 0.76
N ALA A 176 -31.09 -13.44 1.56
CA ALA A 176 -30.99 -12.49 2.66
C ALA A 176 -31.24 -11.03 2.25
N GLY A 177 -30.87 -10.62 1.02
CA GLY A 177 -31.05 -9.25 0.53
C GLY A 177 -32.52 -8.80 0.43
N GLY A 178 -33.47 -9.73 0.39
CA GLY A 178 -34.90 -9.43 0.42
C GLY A 178 -35.47 -9.09 1.81
N LEU A 179 -34.68 -9.24 2.89
CA LEU A 179 -35.14 -8.97 4.25
C LEU A 179 -35.14 -7.48 4.58
N ALA A 180 -36.17 -7.01 5.29
CA ALA A 180 -36.22 -5.64 5.81
C ALA A 180 -35.04 -5.32 6.76
N SER A 181 -34.54 -6.32 7.49
CA SER A 181 -33.33 -6.21 8.33
C SER A 181 -32.06 -6.03 7.52
N ALA A 182 -31.94 -6.69 6.36
CA ALA A 182 -30.81 -6.49 5.44
C ALA A 182 -30.79 -5.06 4.90
N LEU A 183 -31.95 -4.49 4.57
CA LEU A 183 -32.06 -3.07 4.19
C LEU A 183 -31.62 -2.13 5.32
N ALA A 184 -32.01 -2.40 6.56
CA ALA A 184 -31.56 -1.62 7.73
C ALA A 184 -30.04 -1.68 7.90
N VAL A 185 -29.45 -2.88 7.85
CA VAL A 185 -27.98 -3.07 7.89
C VAL A 185 -27.28 -2.31 6.75
N VAL A 186 -27.80 -2.38 5.52
CA VAL A 186 -27.24 -1.65 4.37
C VAL A 186 -27.33 -0.13 4.55
N GLN A 187 -28.40 0.39 5.17
CA GLN A 187 -28.55 1.81 5.48
C GLN A 187 -27.56 2.27 6.56
N SER A 188 -27.46 1.55 7.70
CA SER A 188 -26.49 1.86 8.76
C SER A 188 -25.05 1.80 8.25
N ILE A 189 -24.70 0.78 7.45
CA ILE A 189 -23.38 0.71 6.81
C ILE A 189 -23.15 1.91 5.89
N THR A 190 -24.14 2.30 5.08
CA THR A 190 -23.98 3.44 4.16
C THR A 190 -23.79 4.77 4.91
N GLN A 191 -24.48 4.96 6.04
CA GLN A 191 -24.28 6.12 6.93
C GLN A 191 -22.91 6.15 7.61
N MET A 192 -22.29 5.00 7.85
CA MET A 192 -20.94 4.88 8.42
C MET A 192 -19.79 4.96 7.40
N LEU A 193 -20.10 4.80 6.11
CA LEU A 193 -19.10 4.77 5.02
C LEU A 193 -19.02 6.07 4.19
N GLY A 194 -20.08 6.89 4.25
CA GLY A 194 -20.17 8.23 3.67
C GLY A 194 -19.69 9.33 4.60
#